data_AF-A0A358C6R3-F1
#
_entry.id   AF-A0A358C6R3-F1
#
_cell.length_a   1.000
_cell.length_b   1.000
_cell.length_c   1.000
_cell.angle_alpha   90.00
_cell.angle_beta   90.00
_cell.angle_gamma   90.00
#
_symmetry.space_group_name_H-M   'P 1'
#
loop_
_entity.id
_entity.type
_entity.pdbx_description
1 polymer ?
#
loop_
_entity_poly.entity_id
_entity_poly.type
_entity_poly.pdbx_seq_one_letter_code
_entity_poly.pdbx_strand_id
1 'polypeptide(L)' 'PVGAVSGVFLIGYGSFRFLAEFAREPDSFLGLLGLGLSMGQWLSLPMIVAGAVMLRWASARRD' A
#
# COMPACT_ATOMS: atom_id res chain seq x y z
N PRO A 1 -18.74 -4.04 -10.22
CA PRO A 1 -17.47 -4.44 -10.87
C PRO A 1 -16.66 -5.39 -9.97
N VAL A 2 -16.34 -6.59 -10.48
CA VAL A 2 -15.46 -7.54 -9.78
C VAL A 2 -14.08 -6.90 -9.59
N GLY A 3 -13.51 -6.99 -8.37
CA GLY A 3 -12.18 -6.44 -8.05
C GLY A 3 -12.18 -5.03 -7.44
N ALA A 4 -13.30 -4.30 -7.48
CA ALA A 4 -13.35 -2.94 -6.93
C ALA A 4 -13.20 -2.91 -5.39
N VAL A 5 -13.91 -3.79 -4.67
CA VAL A 5 -13.85 -3.87 -3.19
C VAL A 5 -12.43 -4.23 -2.72
N SER A 6 -11.80 -5.22 -3.35
CA SER A 6 -10.41 -5.61 -3.05
C SER A 6 -9.42 -4.49 -3.37
N GLY A 7 -9.64 -3.74 -4.47
CA GLY A 7 -8.81 -2.59 -4.82
C GLY A 7 -8.87 -1.47 -3.79
N VAL A 8 -10.07 -1.07 -3.36
CA VAL A 8 -10.26 -0.08 -2.27
C VAL A 8 -9.63 -0.56 -0.97
N PHE A 9 -9.81 -1.85 -0.62
CA PHE A 9 -9.22 -2.43 0.58
C PHE A 9 -7.68 -2.36 0.55
N LEU A 10 -7.05 -2.76 -0.56
CA LEU A 10 -5.59 -2.73 -0.71
C LEU A 10 -5.02 -1.31 -0.60
N ILE A 11 -5.67 -0.34 -1.25
CA ILE A 11 -5.26 1.07 -1.15
C ILE A 11 -5.42 1.58 0.28
N GLY A 12 -6.59 1.37 0.88
CA GLY A 12 -6.88 1.86 2.23
C GLY A 12 -5.95 1.24 3.27
N TYR A 13 -5.83 -0.09 3.27
CA TYR A 13 -4.95 -0.81 4.19
C TYR A 13 -3.49 -0.41 4.00
N GLY A 14 -2.99 -0.38 2.76
CA GLY A 14 -1.61 0.01 2.47
C GLY A 14 -1.32 1.45 2.90
N SER A 15 -2.26 2.38 2.67
CA SER A 15 -2.09 3.79 3.06
C SER A 15 -2.06 3.96 4.58
N PHE A 16 -2.99 3.34 5.31
CA PHE A 16 -3.00 3.42 6.77
C PHE A 16 -1.79 2.74 7.39
N ARG A 17 -1.34 1.61 6.83
CA ARG A 17 -0.12 0.92 7.27
C ARG A 17 1.12 1.79 7.06
N PHE A 18 1.24 2.42 5.88
CA PHE A 18 2.35 3.34 5.59
C PHE A 18 2.38 4.52 6.57
N LEU A 19 1.22 5.09 6.90
CA LEU A 19 1.10 6.19 7.85
C LEU A 19 1.40 5.76 9.29
N ALA A 20 0.86 4.62 9.73
CA ALA A 20 1.09 4.08 11.08
C ALA A 20 2.57 3.78 11.35
N GLU A 21 3.31 3.43 10.30
CA GLU A 21 4.73 3.13 10.37
C GLU A 21 5.60 4.35 10.72
N PHE A 22 5.15 5.58 10.44
CA PHE A 22 5.86 6.79 10.91
C PHE A 22 5.76 7.00 12.42
N ALA A 23 4.75 6.44 13.06
CA ALA A 23 4.59 6.50 14.52
C ALA A 23 5.30 5.34 15.24
N ARG A 24 5.90 4.40 14.48
CA ARG A 24 6.69 3.29 15.04
C ARG A 24 8.16 3.66 15.08
N GLU A 25 8.87 3.16 16.09
CA GLU A 25 10.33 3.19 16.08
C GLU A 25 10.86 2.31 14.94
N PRO A 26 11.82 2.81 14.14
CA PRO A 26 12.43 2.02 13.08
C PRO A 26 13.16 0.81 13.67
N ASP A 27 13.00 -0.35 13.03
CA ASP A 27 13.58 -1.62 13.49
C ASP A 27 15.10 -1.48 13.70
N SER A 28 15.55 -1.87 14.90
CA SER A 28 16.94 -1.66 15.38
C SER A 28 18.00 -2.38 14.56
N PHE A 29 17.61 -3.40 13.77
CA PHE A 29 18.52 -4.23 12.98
C PHE A 29 18.60 -3.83 11.50
N LEU A 30 17.50 -3.35 10.93
CA LEU A 30 17.41 -2.97 9.51
C LEU A 30 17.55 -1.45 9.29
N GLY A 31 17.23 -0.65 10.31
CA GLY A 31 17.20 0.81 10.19
C GLY A 31 16.21 1.28 9.13
N LEU A 32 16.48 2.45 8.56
CA LEU A 32 15.77 2.93 7.37
C LEU A 32 16.44 2.35 6.12
N LEU A 33 15.61 1.81 5.21
CA LEU A 33 16.06 1.29 3.92
C LEU A 33 16.19 2.44 2.91
N GLY A 34 16.41 2.10 1.63
CA GLY A 34 16.46 3.07 0.53
C GLY A 34 15.30 4.07 0.59
N LEU A 35 15.58 5.34 0.27
CA LEU A 35 14.69 6.50 0.40
C LEU A 35 14.32 6.89 1.85
N GLY A 36 14.97 6.33 2.86
CA GLY A 36 14.67 6.66 4.26
C GLY A 36 13.36 6.05 4.76
N LEU A 37 12.88 4.98 4.10
CA LEU A 37 11.62 4.31 4.42
C LEU A 37 11.87 3.05 5.24
N SER A 38 10.97 2.74 6.17
CA SER A 38 11.02 1.45 6.88
C SER A 38 10.63 0.28 5.97
N MET A 39 10.91 -0.95 6.40
CA MET A 39 10.45 -2.15 5.71
C MET A 39 8.92 -2.20 5.59
N GLY A 40 8.18 -1.75 6.60
CA GLY A 40 6.72 -1.69 6.58
C GLY A 40 6.18 -0.71 5.53
N GLN A 41 6.86 0.42 5.35
CA GLN A 41 6.54 1.40 4.30
C GLN A 41 6.81 0.83 2.90
N TRP A 42 7.96 0.16 2.72
CA TRP A 42 8.30 -0.50 1.45
C TRP A 42 7.29 -1.56 1.04
N LEU A 43 6.79 -2.37 1.98
CA LEU A 43 5.76 -3.39 1.68
C LEU A 43 4.38 -2.77 1.42
N SER A 44 4.11 -1.59 1.98
CA SER A 44 2.85 -0.89 1.78
C SER A 44 2.73 -0.30 0.38
N LEU A 45 3.82 0.16 -0.23
CA LEU A 45 3.82 0.76 -1.57
C LEU A 45 3.29 -0.20 -2.67
N PRO A 46 3.77 -1.46 -2.80
CA PRO A 46 3.22 -2.44 -3.74
C PRO A 46 1.74 -2.70 -3.53
N MET A 47 1.26 -2.73 -2.29
CA MET A 47 -0.16 -2.94 -1.99
C MET A 47 -1.02 -1.79 -2.51
N ILE A 48 -0.59 -0.55 -2.29
CA ILE A 48 -1.29 0.65 -2.79
C ILE A 48 -1.31 0.64 -4.32
N VAL A 49 -0.17 0.34 -4.96
CA VAL A 49 -0.06 0.26 -6.43
C VAL A 49 -0.95 -0.84 -6.98
N ALA A 50 -0.93 -2.04 -6.40
CA ALA A 50 -1.77 -3.16 -6.82
C ALA A 50 -3.26 -2.82 -6.69
N GLY A 51 -3.67 -2.19 -5.59
CA GLY A 51 -5.06 -1.75 -5.40
C GLY A 51 -5.47 -0.68 -6.43
N ALA A 52 -4.59 0.25 -6.78
CA ALA A 52 -4.85 1.26 -7.82
C ALA A 52 -4.98 0.64 -9.22
N VAL A 53 -4.12 -0.32 -9.56
CA VAL A 53 -4.23 -1.07 -10.82
C VAL A 53 -5.54 -1.86 -10.87
N MET A 54 -5.90 -2.55 -9.78
CA MET A 54 -7.17 -3.28 -9.69
C MET A 54 -8.37 -2.37 -9.84
N LEU A 55 -8.37 -1.18 -9.22
CA LEU A 55 -9.46 -0.21 -9.39
C LEU A 55 -9.56 0.31 -10.82
N ARG A 56 -8.44 0.65 -11.47
CA ARG A 56 -8.45 1.10 -12.87
C ARG A 56 -9.00 0.02 -13.81
N TRP A 57 -8.59 -1.24 -13.59
CA TRP A 57 -9.13 -2.39 -14.34
C TRP A 57 -10.61 -2.65 -14.06
N ALA A 58 -11.05 -2.53 -12.81
CA ALA A 58 -12.44 -2.74 -12.42
C ALA A 58 -13.36 -1.65 -13.02
N SER A 59 -12.88 -0.42 -13.14
CA SER A 59 -13.58 0.68 -13.79
C SER A 59 -13.63 0.52 -15.30
N ALA A 60 -12.52 0.10 -15.93
CA ALA A 60 -12.45 -0.11 -17.39
C ALA A 60 -13.30 -1.29 -17.90
N ARG A 61 -13.76 -2.19 -17.01
CA ARG A 61 -14.70 -3.27 -17.33
C ARG A 61 -16.16 -2.89 -17.11
N ARG A 62 -16.42 -1.67 -16.69
CA ARG A 62 -17.78 -1.13 -16.48
C ARG A 62 -18.32 -0.45 -17.75
N ASP A 63 -17.42 -0.15 -18.69
CA ASP A 63 -17.69 0.36 -20.04
C ASP A 63 -17.78 -0.80 -21.05
#